data_AF-A0A938RCY6-F1
#
_entry.id   AF-A0A938RCY6-F1
#
_cell.length_a   1.000
_cell.length_b   1.000
_cell.length_c   1.000
_cell.angle_alpha   90.00
_cell.angle_beta   90.00
_cell.angle_gamma   90.00
#
_symmetry.space_group_name_H-M   'P 1'
#
loop_
_entity.id
_entity.type
_entity.pdbx_description
1 polymer ?
#
loop_
_entity_poly.entity_id
_entity_poly.type
_entity_poly.pdbx_seq_one_letter_code
_entity_poly.pdbx_strand_id
1 'polypeptide(L)'
;MTKIQNFINKAWMAIGGINNEDVYTFLYERPKIIRRDKFYEEYLWAVWVSGLKRKSAEGFLDKCDQEVFDYKFVARKTPKQWQNHFKKYHKPLREKARSKWNAVYSVANMLDAYKTEKEFREDLFGGKTRSKELNTTDAITLYEKRIPWVGKPNANFIVRNIGGEAIKCDRWLEKFMDYYNLTLVKLDRLAGRIKTPHGCPVRLTPGLIDLIVWCYCEQEVLKVRNFNKHFLSMEF
;
A
#
# COMPACT_ATOMS: atom_id res chain seq x y z
N MET A 1 -19.47 0.24 -19.84
CA MET A 1 -18.95 -0.80 -18.92
C MET A 1 -18.12 -1.84 -19.66
N THR A 2 -18.55 -2.35 -20.82
CA THR A 2 -17.82 -3.38 -21.60
C THR A 2 -16.36 -3.02 -21.91
N LYS A 3 -16.06 -1.79 -22.36
CA LYS A 3 -14.68 -1.34 -22.63
C LYS A 3 -13.77 -1.39 -21.41
N ILE A 4 -14.28 -1.03 -20.23
CA ILE A 4 -13.49 -1.06 -18.98
C ILE A 4 -13.24 -2.50 -18.56
N GLN A 5 -14.25 -3.36 -18.65
CA GLN A 5 -14.07 -4.79 -18.36
C GLN A 5 -13.07 -5.44 -19.33
N ASN A 6 -13.11 -5.09 -20.61
CA ASN A 6 -12.14 -5.54 -21.61
C ASN A 6 -10.73 -5.08 -21.25
N PHE A 7 -10.56 -3.82 -20.83
CA PHE A 7 -9.29 -3.34 -20.31
C PHE A 7 -8.82 -4.12 -19.09
N ILE A 8 -9.65 -4.31 -18.06
CA ILE A 8 -9.25 -5.01 -16.83
C ILE A 8 -8.85 -6.45 -17.15
N ASN A 9 -9.58 -7.13 -18.04
CA ASN A 9 -9.22 -8.47 -18.50
C ASN A 9 -7.87 -8.49 -19.22
N LYS A 10 -7.64 -7.53 -20.15
CA LYS A 10 -6.37 -7.42 -20.87
C LYS A 10 -5.21 -7.08 -19.94
N ALA A 11 -5.42 -6.13 -19.02
CA ALA A 11 -4.42 -5.71 -18.04
C ALA A 11 -4.05 -6.85 -17.10
N TRP A 12 -5.03 -7.60 -16.58
CA TRP A 12 -4.81 -8.79 -15.77
C TRP A 12 -3.92 -9.81 -16.49
N MET A 13 -4.21 -10.11 -17.75
CA MET A 13 -3.40 -11.05 -18.53
C MET A 13 -1.98 -10.51 -18.78
N ALA A 14 -1.85 -9.23 -19.12
CA ALA A 14 -0.56 -8.60 -19.41
C ALA A 14 0.39 -8.55 -18.21
N ILE A 15 -0.15 -8.37 -16.99
CA ILE A 15 0.67 -8.36 -15.77
C ILE A 15 1.00 -9.78 -15.25
N GLY A 16 0.47 -10.83 -15.88
CA GLY A 16 0.63 -12.23 -15.46
C GLY A 16 -0.44 -12.75 -14.49
N GLY A 17 -1.48 -11.95 -14.21
CA GLY A 17 -2.61 -12.31 -13.36
C GLY A 17 -2.18 -12.73 -11.96
N ILE A 18 -2.57 -13.92 -11.54
CA ILE A 18 -2.26 -14.48 -10.21
C ILE A 18 -0.76 -14.71 -9.98
N ASN A 19 0.02 -14.88 -11.06
CA ASN A 19 1.46 -15.11 -10.97
C ASN A 19 2.24 -13.80 -10.78
N ASN A 20 1.57 -12.65 -10.86
CA ASN A 20 2.16 -11.38 -10.49
C ASN A 20 2.32 -11.34 -8.96
N GLU A 21 3.53 -11.06 -8.47
CA GLU A 21 3.86 -11.06 -7.04
C GLU A 21 2.89 -10.17 -6.23
N ASP A 22 2.61 -8.96 -6.70
CA ASP A 22 1.70 -8.05 -6.02
C ASP A 22 0.27 -8.59 -5.92
N VAL A 23 -0.22 -9.19 -7.01
CA VAL A 23 -1.55 -9.80 -7.04
C VAL A 23 -1.60 -11.02 -6.14
N TYR A 24 -0.56 -11.86 -6.16
CA TYR A 24 -0.45 -13.03 -5.30
C TYR A 24 -0.48 -12.62 -3.83
N THR A 25 0.36 -11.67 -3.44
CA THR A 25 0.39 -11.14 -2.08
C THR A 25 -0.97 -10.58 -1.69
N PHE A 26 -1.61 -9.78 -2.56
CA PHE A 26 -2.94 -9.21 -2.31
C PHE A 26 -4.01 -10.29 -2.06
N LEU A 27 -3.99 -11.39 -2.82
CA LEU A 27 -5.01 -12.44 -2.73
C LEU A 27 -4.75 -13.43 -1.58
N TYR A 28 -3.50 -13.73 -1.26
CA TYR A 28 -3.16 -14.89 -0.43
C TYR A 28 -2.33 -14.59 0.82
N GLU A 29 -1.44 -13.60 0.77
CA GLU A 29 -0.42 -13.41 1.83
C GLU A 29 -0.74 -12.26 2.77
N ARG A 30 -1.60 -11.33 2.38
CA ARG A 30 -1.97 -10.20 3.24
C ARG A 30 -2.48 -10.68 4.61
N PRO A 31 -2.16 -9.95 5.68
CA PRO A 31 -2.62 -10.31 7.02
C PRO A 31 -4.14 -10.49 7.05
N LYS A 32 -4.59 -11.59 7.68
CA LYS A 32 -6.03 -11.84 7.90
C LYS A 32 -6.56 -11.14 9.16
N ILE A 33 -5.64 -10.77 10.06
CA ILE A 33 -5.92 -10.17 11.36
C ILE A 33 -5.07 -8.90 11.48
N ILE A 34 -5.70 -7.85 11.99
CA ILE A 34 -5.04 -6.56 12.25
C ILE A 34 -4.18 -6.70 13.51
N ARG A 35 -2.88 -6.46 13.36
CA ARG A 35 -1.86 -6.57 14.42
C ARG A 35 -0.87 -5.41 14.35
N ARG A 36 -0.29 -5.04 15.50
CA ARG A 36 0.70 -3.95 15.60
C ARG A 36 1.95 -4.15 14.74
N ASP A 37 2.50 -5.36 14.74
CA ASP A 37 3.70 -5.69 13.96
C ASP A 37 3.46 -5.53 12.46
N LYS A 38 2.33 -6.04 11.96
CA LYS A 38 1.96 -5.88 10.54
C LYS A 38 1.64 -4.44 10.17
N PHE A 39 1.00 -3.69 11.06
CA PHE A 39 0.84 -2.25 10.86
C PHE A 39 2.19 -1.52 10.79
N TYR A 40 3.13 -1.85 11.67
CA TYR A 40 4.45 -1.23 11.71
C TYR A 40 5.26 -1.50 10.44
N GLU A 41 5.27 -2.75 9.99
CA GLU A 41 5.93 -3.17 8.76
C GLU A 41 5.42 -2.37 7.56
N GLU A 42 4.09 -2.30 7.39
CA GLU A 42 3.48 -1.54 6.29
C GLU A 42 3.67 -0.03 6.44
N TYR A 43 3.68 0.49 7.66
CA TYR A 43 4.01 1.88 7.95
C TYR A 43 5.44 2.22 7.52
N LEU A 44 6.42 1.37 7.88
CA LEU A 44 7.82 1.55 7.50
C LEU A 44 7.96 1.60 5.97
N TRP A 45 7.31 0.67 5.27
CA TRP A 45 7.23 0.67 3.81
C TRP A 45 6.62 1.96 3.28
N ALA A 46 5.46 2.39 3.80
CA ALA A 46 4.76 3.61 3.37
C ALA A 46 5.64 4.87 3.52
N VAL A 47 6.40 4.97 4.61
CA VAL A 47 7.35 6.06 4.84
C VAL A 47 8.45 6.05 3.78
N TRP A 48 9.02 4.90 3.45
CA TRP A 48 10.16 4.82 2.54
C TRP A 48 9.77 4.97 1.07
N VAL A 49 8.65 4.40 0.63
CA VAL A 49 8.14 4.60 -0.74
C VAL A 49 7.71 6.05 -1.00
N SER A 50 7.43 6.84 0.05
CA SER A 50 7.08 8.25 -0.11
C SER A 50 8.22 9.07 -0.73
N GLY A 51 8.03 9.46 -1.99
CA GLY A 51 9.00 10.21 -2.79
C GLY A 51 10.17 9.39 -3.34
N LEU A 52 10.08 8.06 -3.32
CA LEU A 52 11.01 7.13 -3.98
C LEU A 52 10.26 6.24 -4.97
N LYS A 53 10.98 5.68 -5.95
CA LYS A 53 10.46 4.56 -6.74
C LYS A 53 10.41 3.32 -5.85
N ARG A 54 9.43 2.44 -6.04
CA ARG A 54 9.26 1.21 -5.25
C ARG A 54 10.56 0.39 -5.19
N LYS A 55 11.12 0.02 -6.35
CA LYS A 55 12.39 -0.73 -6.45
C LYS A 55 13.56 -0.06 -5.72
N SER A 56 13.58 1.27 -5.64
CA SER A 56 14.61 2.00 -4.88
C SER A 56 14.37 1.96 -3.38
N ALA A 57 13.11 1.96 -2.94
CA ALA A 57 12.76 1.79 -1.53
C ALA A 57 13.04 0.36 -1.06
N GLU A 58 12.65 -0.63 -1.87
CA GLU A 58 12.92 -2.06 -1.67
C GLU A 58 14.42 -2.34 -1.53
N GLY A 59 15.22 -2.01 -2.55
CA GLY A 59 16.67 -2.21 -2.48
C GLY A 59 17.39 -1.37 -1.40
N PHE A 60 16.72 -0.39 -0.79
CA PHE A 60 17.21 0.30 0.42
C PHE A 60 16.83 -0.46 1.69
N LEU A 61 15.57 -0.89 1.79
CA LEU A 61 15.05 -1.64 2.93
C LEU A 61 15.69 -3.03 3.06
N ASP A 62 16.01 -3.70 1.95
CA ASP A 62 16.74 -4.98 1.95
C ASP A 62 18.16 -4.87 2.52
N LYS A 63 18.75 -3.67 2.49
CA LYS A 63 20.07 -3.38 3.08
C LYS A 63 19.97 -3.03 4.57
N CYS A 64 18.77 -2.83 5.09
CA CYS A 64 18.57 -2.57 6.50
C CYS A 64 18.61 -3.88 7.28
N ASP A 65 19.03 -3.82 8.54
CA ASP A 65 18.93 -4.98 9.42
C ASP A 65 17.45 -5.37 9.59
N GLN A 66 17.17 -6.67 9.62
CA GLN A 66 15.81 -7.19 9.82
C GLN A 66 15.16 -6.71 11.12
N GLU A 67 15.97 -6.43 12.15
CA GLU A 67 15.49 -5.90 13.43
C GLU A 67 14.79 -4.54 13.31
N VAL A 68 15.07 -3.77 12.25
CA VAL A 68 14.39 -2.48 11.99
C VAL A 68 12.90 -2.67 11.70
N PHE A 69 12.48 -3.86 11.29
CA PHE A 69 11.07 -4.21 11.06
C PHE A 69 10.35 -4.67 12.34
N ASP A 70 11.06 -4.82 13.47
CA ASP A 70 10.47 -5.06 14.77
C ASP A 70 10.31 -3.75 15.55
N TYR A 71 9.07 -3.29 15.71
CA TYR A 71 8.77 -2.07 16.45
C TYR A 71 9.25 -2.14 17.91
N LYS A 72 9.28 -3.32 18.54
CA LYS A 72 9.75 -3.47 19.93
C LYS A 72 11.25 -3.27 20.03
N PHE A 73 12.01 -3.78 19.06
CA PHE A 73 13.45 -3.52 18.97
C PHE A 73 13.74 -2.03 18.84
N VAL A 74 12.99 -1.32 18.01
CA VAL A 74 13.15 0.12 17.81
C VAL A 74 12.74 0.92 19.04
N ALA A 75 11.60 0.61 19.67
CA ALA A 75 11.07 1.29 20.85
C ALA A 75 11.99 1.17 22.08
N ARG A 76 12.71 0.05 22.23
CA ARG A 76 13.66 -0.17 23.34
C ARG A 76 14.92 0.69 23.26
N LYS A 77 15.18 1.35 22.13
CA LYS A 77 16.38 2.19 21.97
C LYS A 77 16.13 3.57 22.54
N THR A 78 17.15 4.17 23.13
CA THR A 78 17.16 5.61 23.39
C THR A 78 17.27 6.39 22.07
N PRO A 79 16.90 7.68 22.03
CA PRO A 79 17.05 8.51 20.82
C PRO A 79 18.47 8.53 20.26
N LYS A 80 19.50 8.55 21.14
CA LYS A 80 20.91 8.51 20.74
C LYS A 80 21.30 7.17 20.11
N GLN A 81 20.87 6.05 20.71
CA GLN A 81 21.10 4.72 20.15
C GLN A 81 20.42 4.55 18.80
N TRP A 82 19.19 5.04 18.65
CA TRP A 82 18.48 5.01 17.39
C TRP A 82 19.19 5.82 16.30
N GLN A 83 19.59 7.06 16.59
CA GLN A 83 20.35 7.88 15.67
C GLN A 83 21.64 7.22 15.20
N ASN A 84 22.37 6.57 16.10
CA ASN A 84 23.58 5.84 15.73
C ASN A 84 23.27 4.62 14.86
N HIS A 85 22.19 3.90 15.18
CA HIS A 85 21.77 2.73 14.41
C HIS A 85 21.44 3.09 12.95
N PHE A 86 20.58 4.09 12.71
CA PHE A 86 20.15 4.36 11.33
C PHE A 86 21.17 5.14 10.49
N LYS A 87 22.15 5.81 11.11
CA LYS A 87 23.22 6.52 10.39
C LYS A 87 24.03 5.59 9.50
N LYS A 88 24.20 4.31 9.86
CA LYS A 88 25.02 3.36 9.08
C LYS A 88 24.48 3.10 7.67
N TYR A 89 23.17 3.30 7.46
CA TYR A 89 22.52 3.11 6.17
C TYR A 89 22.67 4.32 5.22
N HIS A 90 23.25 5.43 5.68
CA HIS A 90 23.30 6.69 4.92
C HIS A 90 24.71 7.28 4.89
N LYS A 91 25.17 7.68 3.69
CA LYS A 91 26.46 8.37 3.49
C LYS A 91 26.32 9.47 2.41
N PRO A 92 26.09 10.75 2.76
CA PRO A 92 25.75 11.31 4.08
C PRO A 92 24.26 11.14 4.44
N LEU A 93 23.93 11.26 5.73
CA LEU A 93 22.54 11.31 6.21
C LEU A 93 21.88 12.65 5.85
N ARG A 94 20.97 12.62 4.88
CA ARG A 94 20.17 13.78 4.46
C ARG A 94 19.01 14.02 5.43
N GLU A 95 18.57 15.28 5.53
CA GLU A 95 17.54 15.68 6.49
C GLU A 95 16.20 14.98 6.28
N LYS A 96 15.79 14.79 5.03
CA LYS A 96 14.57 14.03 4.72
C LYS A 96 14.63 12.59 5.25
N ALA A 97 15.77 11.91 5.11
CA ALA A 97 15.97 10.56 5.62
C ALA A 97 15.99 10.52 7.15
N ARG A 98 16.63 11.51 7.78
CA ARG A 98 16.60 11.69 9.25
C ARG A 98 15.16 11.84 9.76
N SER A 99 14.37 12.71 9.13
CA SER A 99 12.96 12.93 9.49
C SER A 99 12.13 11.64 9.37
N LYS A 100 12.32 10.86 8.30
CA LYS A 100 11.67 9.54 8.14
C LYS A 100 12.04 8.57 9.26
N TRP A 101 13.32 8.46 9.61
CA TRP A 101 13.73 7.57 10.71
C TRP A 101 13.24 8.02 12.08
N ASN A 102 13.15 9.33 12.32
CA ASN A 102 12.54 9.86 13.54
C ASN A 102 11.05 9.51 13.62
N ALA A 103 10.35 9.55 12.47
CA ALA A 103 8.95 9.13 12.38
C ALA A 103 8.77 7.62 12.68
N VAL A 104 9.63 6.78 12.10
CA VAL A 104 9.72 5.34 12.40
C VAL A 104 9.90 5.06 13.88
N TYR A 105 10.80 5.78 14.54
CA TYR A 105 11.00 5.66 15.98
C TYR A 105 9.80 6.13 16.79
N SER A 106 9.20 7.26 16.42
CA SER A 106 8.01 7.78 17.10
C SER A 106 6.83 6.80 17.02
N VAL A 107 6.59 6.20 15.86
CA VAL A 107 5.53 5.20 15.68
C VAL A 107 5.84 3.90 16.41
N ALA A 108 7.10 3.45 16.41
CA ALA A 108 7.49 2.28 17.19
C ALA A 108 7.17 2.44 18.69
N ASN A 109 7.51 3.59 19.27
CA ASN A 109 7.21 3.91 20.67
C ASN A 109 5.70 4.01 20.93
N MET A 110 4.93 4.63 20.02
CA MET A 110 3.47 4.67 20.10
C MET A 110 2.87 3.26 20.14
N LEU A 111 3.35 2.34 19.29
CA LEU A 111 2.85 0.97 19.23
C LEU A 111 3.21 0.14 20.47
N ASP A 112 4.39 0.38 21.04
CA ASP A 112 4.84 -0.28 22.28
C ASP A 112 4.07 0.20 23.52
N ALA A 113 3.57 1.44 23.50
CA ALA A 113 2.76 2.00 24.57
C ALA A 113 1.37 1.35 24.73
N TYR A 114 0.80 0.77 23.67
CA TYR A 114 -0.47 0.02 23.79
C TYR A 114 -0.27 -1.24 24.63
N LYS A 115 -1.15 -1.47 25.61
CA LYS A 115 -1.06 -2.64 26.48
C LYS A 115 -1.50 -3.91 25.76
N THR A 116 -2.43 -3.78 24.81
CA THR A 116 -3.03 -4.92 24.11
C THR A 116 -3.27 -4.63 22.62
N GLU A 117 -3.41 -5.69 21.81
CA GLU A 117 -3.87 -5.55 20.42
C GLU A 117 -5.29 -4.97 20.33
N LYS A 118 -6.13 -5.20 21.34
CA LYS A 118 -7.48 -4.65 21.39
C LYS A 118 -7.43 -3.11 21.46
N GLU A 119 -6.65 -2.57 22.39
CA GLU A 119 -6.47 -1.12 22.56
C GLU A 119 -5.93 -0.45 21.28
N PHE A 120 -4.91 -1.05 20.67
CA PHE A 120 -4.38 -0.61 19.37
C PHE A 120 -5.46 -0.59 18.27
N ARG A 121 -6.26 -1.65 18.15
CA ARG A 121 -7.33 -1.73 17.15
C ARG A 121 -8.46 -0.76 17.43
N GLU A 122 -8.83 -0.55 18.68
CA GLU A 122 -9.83 0.44 19.08
C GLU A 122 -9.38 1.86 18.71
N ASP A 123 -8.12 2.19 19.00
CA ASP A 123 -7.60 3.53 18.74
C ASP A 123 -7.43 3.81 17.24
N LEU A 124 -6.87 2.88 16.47
CA LEU A 124 -6.51 3.13 15.06
C LEU A 124 -7.52 2.61 14.03
N PHE A 125 -8.36 1.64 14.39
CA PHE A 125 -9.22 0.89 13.45
C PHE A 125 -10.65 0.66 13.97
N GLY A 126 -11.09 1.42 14.98
CA GLY A 126 -12.44 1.31 15.53
C GLY A 126 -12.79 -0.07 16.10
N GLY A 127 -11.79 -0.83 16.55
CA GLY A 127 -11.95 -2.16 17.17
C GLY A 127 -12.05 -3.31 16.18
N LYS A 128 -12.00 -3.04 14.86
CA LYS A 128 -12.02 -4.09 13.82
C LYS A 128 -10.87 -5.04 14.01
N THR A 129 -11.15 -6.34 13.88
CA THR A 129 -10.15 -7.40 14.10
C THR A 129 -9.70 -8.02 12.79
N ARG A 130 -10.60 -8.19 11.82
CA ARG A 130 -10.28 -8.84 10.55
C ARG A 130 -9.90 -7.80 9.53
N SER A 131 -8.78 -8.01 8.84
CA SER A 131 -8.28 -7.02 7.88
C SER A 131 -9.25 -6.73 6.74
N LYS A 132 -10.03 -7.73 6.31
CA LYS A 132 -11.08 -7.56 5.29
C LYS A 132 -12.20 -6.58 5.66
N GLU A 133 -12.32 -6.21 6.94
CA GLU A 133 -13.29 -5.22 7.43
C GLU A 133 -12.78 -3.78 7.23
N LEU A 134 -11.49 -3.62 6.90
CA LEU A 134 -10.89 -2.33 6.64
C LEU A 134 -11.21 -1.83 5.24
N ASN A 135 -11.48 -0.54 5.16
CA ASN A 135 -11.89 0.16 3.96
C ASN A 135 -11.37 1.61 3.96
N THR A 136 -11.82 2.42 3.01
CA THR A 136 -11.37 3.81 2.84
C THR A 136 -11.64 4.68 4.07
N THR A 137 -12.69 4.43 4.85
CA THR A 137 -12.97 5.18 6.09
C THR A 137 -11.86 4.94 7.12
N ASP A 138 -11.33 3.73 7.24
CA ASP A 138 -10.21 3.45 8.15
C ASP A 138 -8.94 4.18 7.71
N ALA A 139 -8.72 4.34 6.41
CA ALA A 139 -7.61 5.14 5.89
C ALA A 139 -7.80 6.64 6.20
N ILE A 140 -9.04 7.14 6.19
CA ILE A 140 -9.35 8.51 6.62
C ILE A 140 -9.05 8.66 8.13
N THR A 141 -9.51 7.72 8.95
CA THR A 141 -9.22 7.72 10.39
C THR A 141 -7.72 7.73 10.67
N LEU A 142 -6.92 6.87 10.01
CA LEU A 142 -5.46 6.88 10.16
C LEU A 142 -4.83 8.22 9.78
N TYR A 143 -5.32 8.85 8.71
CA TYR A 143 -4.84 10.18 8.30
C TYR A 143 -5.20 11.24 9.35
N GLU A 144 -6.41 11.21 9.89
CA GLU A 144 -6.89 12.16 10.91
C GLU A 144 -6.17 12.01 12.25
N LYS A 145 -5.63 10.82 12.57
CA LYS A 145 -4.75 10.58 13.72
C LYS A 145 -3.41 11.31 13.63
N ARG A 146 -3.07 11.90 12.49
CA ARG A 146 -1.81 12.65 12.25
C ARG A 146 -0.57 11.84 12.61
N ILE A 147 -0.59 10.55 12.31
CA ILE A 147 0.57 9.66 12.50
C ILE A 147 1.75 10.24 11.69
N PRO A 148 2.96 10.35 12.27
CA PRO A 148 4.11 10.94 11.58
C PRO A 148 4.32 10.34 10.19
N TRP A 149 4.48 11.18 9.16
CA TRP A 149 4.65 10.76 7.76
C TRP A 149 3.49 9.95 7.13
N VAL A 150 2.31 9.92 7.76
CA VAL A 150 1.09 9.33 7.17
C VAL A 150 0.21 10.43 6.58
N GLY A 151 0.48 10.77 5.32
CA GLY A 151 -0.49 11.52 4.51
C GLY A 151 -1.58 10.59 3.94
N LYS A 152 -2.61 11.17 3.32
CA LYS A 152 -3.72 10.42 2.70
C LYS A 152 -3.27 9.24 1.80
N PRO A 153 -2.26 9.37 0.91
CA PRO A 153 -1.80 8.23 0.10
C PRO A 153 -1.14 7.11 0.91
N ASN A 154 -0.44 7.46 1.98
CA ASN A 154 0.24 6.51 2.86
C ASN A 154 -0.78 5.77 3.75
N ALA A 155 -1.80 6.47 4.24
CA ALA A 155 -2.87 5.84 5.01
C ALA A 155 -3.59 4.77 4.19
N ASN A 156 -3.95 5.07 2.93
CA ASN A 156 -4.57 4.07 2.07
C ASN A 156 -3.62 2.92 1.72
N PHE A 157 -2.33 3.20 1.50
CA PHE A 157 -1.32 2.16 1.29
C PHE A 157 -1.25 1.19 2.48
N ILE A 158 -1.16 1.72 3.71
CA ILE A 158 -1.09 0.91 4.93
C ILE A 158 -2.35 0.05 5.06
N VAL A 159 -3.54 0.65 4.97
CA VAL A 159 -4.80 -0.08 5.13
C VAL A 159 -4.95 -1.20 4.10
N ARG A 160 -4.61 -0.92 2.84
CA ARG A 160 -4.67 -1.92 1.77
C ARG A 160 -3.72 -3.08 2.04
N ASN A 161 -2.48 -2.80 2.41
CA ASN A 161 -1.46 -3.83 2.55
C ASN A 161 -1.63 -4.68 3.82
N ILE A 162 -2.18 -4.13 4.91
CA ILE A 162 -2.54 -4.95 6.08
C ILE A 162 -3.77 -5.85 5.85
N GLY A 163 -4.34 -5.84 4.65
CA GLY A 163 -5.41 -6.75 4.20
C GLY A 163 -6.78 -6.09 4.01
N GLY A 164 -6.85 -4.76 4.03
CA GLY A 164 -8.07 -4.00 3.76
C GLY A 164 -8.37 -3.83 2.27
N GLU A 165 -9.58 -3.38 1.97
CA GLU A 165 -10.04 -3.11 0.61
C GLU A 165 -10.00 -1.61 0.26
N ALA A 166 -9.18 -0.84 1.00
CA ALA A 166 -8.97 0.57 0.72
C ALA A 166 -8.30 0.78 -0.64
N ILE A 167 -8.83 1.73 -1.40
CA ILE A 167 -8.31 2.15 -2.70
C ILE A 167 -7.24 3.21 -2.46
N LYS A 168 -6.01 3.00 -2.96
CA LYS A 168 -4.93 3.97 -2.75
C LYS A 168 -5.20 5.31 -3.45
N CYS A 169 -5.95 5.29 -4.56
CA CYS A 169 -6.26 6.43 -5.41
C CYS A 169 -5.01 7.25 -5.70
N ASP A 170 -4.00 6.59 -6.26
CA ASP A 170 -2.79 7.28 -6.67
C ASP A 170 -2.93 7.91 -8.06
N ARG A 171 -1.88 8.57 -8.53
CA ARG A 171 -1.84 9.25 -9.84
C ARG A 171 -2.25 8.38 -11.03
N TRP A 172 -2.08 7.05 -10.95
CA TRP A 172 -2.45 6.15 -12.03
C TRP A 172 -3.94 5.87 -11.99
N LEU A 173 -4.48 5.57 -10.80
CA LEU A 173 -5.92 5.38 -10.65
C LEU A 173 -6.71 6.65 -10.92
N GLU A 174 -6.22 7.82 -10.50
CA GLU A 174 -6.81 9.11 -10.83
C GLU A 174 -6.92 9.30 -12.36
N LYS A 175 -5.82 9.08 -13.10
CA LYS A 175 -5.84 9.17 -14.56
C LYS A 175 -6.76 8.15 -15.22
N PHE A 176 -6.80 6.93 -14.68
CA PHE A 176 -7.70 5.89 -15.16
C PHE A 176 -9.17 6.28 -14.94
N MET A 177 -9.50 6.80 -13.76
CA MET A 177 -10.85 7.24 -13.44
C MET A 177 -11.26 8.45 -14.30
N ASP A 178 -10.38 9.43 -14.49
CA ASP A 178 -10.61 10.57 -15.36
C ASP A 178 -10.88 10.13 -16.80
N TYR A 179 -10.03 9.26 -17.36
CA TYR A 179 -10.12 8.80 -18.75
C TYR A 179 -11.44 8.08 -19.05
N TYR A 180 -11.93 7.26 -18.11
CA TYR A 180 -13.18 6.52 -18.25
C TYR A 180 -14.40 7.21 -17.64
N ASN A 181 -14.25 8.44 -17.13
CA ASN A 181 -15.30 9.19 -16.40
C ASN A 181 -15.95 8.35 -15.27
N LEU A 182 -15.09 7.75 -14.46
CA LEU A 182 -15.47 6.87 -13.35
C LEU A 182 -15.51 7.62 -12.01
N THR A 183 -16.48 7.24 -11.20
CA THR A 183 -16.51 7.57 -9.77
C THR A 183 -16.12 6.33 -8.97
N LEU A 184 -15.75 6.48 -7.69
CA LEU A 184 -15.48 5.33 -6.82
C LEU A 184 -16.69 4.38 -6.74
N VAL A 185 -17.91 4.92 -6.74
CA VAL A 185 -19.15 4.12 -6.79
C VAL A 185 -19.25 3.31 -8.08
N LYS A 186 -18.86 3.88 -9.23
CA LYS A 186 -18.83 3.13 -10.50
C LYS A 186 -17.72 2.08 -10.49
N LEU A 187 -16.58 2.35 -9.87
CA LEU A 187 -15.48 1.40 -9.72
C LEU A 187 -15.91 0.19 -8.87
N ASP A 188 -16.64 0.43 -7.79
CA ASP A 188 -17.20 -0.63 -6.95
C ASP A 188 -18.23 -1.49 -7.69
N ARG A 189 -19.01 -0.88 -8.59
CA ARG A 189 -19.92 -1.61 -9.50
C ARG A 189 -19.21 -2.44 -10.58
N LEU A 190 -17.93 -2.19 -10.83
CA LEU A 190 -17.10 -3.06 -11.68
C LEU A 190 -16.63 -4.31 -10.92
N ALA A 191 -16.96 -4.43 -9.63
CA ALA A 191 -16.76 -5.67 -8.89
C ALA A 191 -17.50 -6.82 -9.59
N GLY A 192 -16.77 -7.88 -9.86
CA GLY A 192 -17.24 -8.99 -10.69
C GLY A 192 -16.32 -10.18 -10.53
N ARG A 193 -16.23 -11.02 -11.56
CA ARG A 193 -15.29 -12.15 -11.62
C ARG A 193 -14.42 -12.01 -12.85
N ILE A 194 -13.12 -12.09 -12.68
CA ILE A 194 -12.18 -12.29 -13.77
C ILE A 194 -11.86 -13.78 -13.89
N LYS A 195 -11.88 -14.31 -15.11
CA LYS A 195 -11.46 -15.70 -15.36
C LYS A 195 -9.93 -15.75 -15.33
N THR A 196 -9.39 -16.67 -14.54
CA THR A 196 -7.97 -17.02 -14.61
C THR A 196 -7.71 -17.95 -15.80
N PRO A 197 -6.46 -18.07 -16.29
CA PRO A 197 -6.10 -19.04 -17.32
C PRO A 197 -6.51 -20.48 -17.01
N HIS A 198 -6.65 -20.82 -15.71
CA HIS A 198 -7.06 -22.15 -15.24
C HIS A 198 -8.56 -22.25 -14.91
N GLY A 199 -9.37 -21.27 -15.30
CA GLY A 199 -10.83 -21.30 -15.15
C GLY A 199 -11.37 -20.98 -13.76
N CYS A 200 -10.52 -20.83 -12.73
CA CYS A 200 -10.96 -20.40 -11.41
C CYS A 200 -11.32 -18.90 -11.43
N PRO A 201 -12.56 -18.51 -11.11
CA PRO A 201 -12.92 -17.10 -11.07
C PRO A 201 -12.33 -16.40 -9.84
N VAL A 202 -11.64 -15.29 -10.06
CA VAL A 202 -11.18 -14.38 -8.98
C VAL A 202 -12.18 -13.24 -8.86
N ARG A 203 -12.64 -12.96 -7.63
CA ARG A 203 -13.51 -11.82 -7.37
C ARG A 203 -12.71 -10.53 -7.52
N LEU A 204 -13.15 -9.65 -8.41
CA LEU A 204 -12.62 -8.30 -8.53
C LEU A 204 -13.20 -7.45 -7.40
N THR A 205 -12.35 -7.02 -6.47
CA THR A 205 -12.66 -5.98 -5.50
C THR A 205 -12.08 -4.65 -5.98
N PRO A 206 -12.55 -3.50 -5.45
CA PRO A 206 -11.99 -2.21 -5.83
C PRO A 206 -10.49 -2.10 -5.54
N GLY A 207 -10.02 -2.67 -4.44
CA GLY A 207 -8.59 -2.74 -4.11
C GLY A 207 -7.79 -3.56 -5.12
N LEU A 208 -8.36 -4.66 -5.62
CA LEU A 208 -7.72 -5.46 -6.67
C LEU A 208 -7.71 -4.73 -8.02
N ILE A 209 -8.77 -3.99 -8.35
CA ILE A 209 -8.81 -3.18 -9.57
C ILE A 209 -7.73 -2.08 -9.54
N ASP A 210 -7.60 -1.36 -8.42
CA ASP A 210 -6.51 -0.39 -8.18
C ASP A 210 -5.14 -1.04 -8.43
N LEU A 211 -4.93 -2.23 -7.87
CA LEU A 211 -3.67 -2.95 -8.03
C LEU A 211 -3.38 -3.36 -9.47
N ILE A 212 -4.37 -3.88 -10.20
CA ILE A 212 -4.23 -4.29 -11.61
C ILE A 212 -3.89 -3.08 -12.48
N VAL A 213 -4.62 -1.97 -12.30
CA VAL A 213 -4.37 -0.71 -13.04
C VAL A 213 -2.94 -0.22 -12.76
N TRP A 214 -2.54 -0.24 -11.48
CA TRP A 214 -1.21 0.18 -11.06
C TRP A 214 -0.10 -0.66 -11.69
N CYS A 215 -0.18 -1.99 -11.58
CA CYS A 215 0.83 -2.92 -12.13
C CYS A 215 0.94 -2.75 -13.65
N TYR A 216 -0.20 -2.69 -14.35
CA TYR A 216 -0.22 -2.52 -15.80
C TYR A 216 0.42 -1.20 -16.22
N CYS A 217 0.08 -0.10 -15.53
CA CYS A 217 0.66 1.20 -15.84
C CYS A 217 2.17 1.27 -15.53
N GLU A 218 2.62 0.61 -14.47
CA GLU A 218 4.06 0.53 -14.17
C GLU A 218 4.82 -0.25 -15.25
N GLN A 219 4.25 -1.35 -15.75
CA GLN A 219 4.88 -2.21 -16.75
C GLN A 219 4.82 -1.63 -18.17
N GLU A 220 3.64 -1.21 -18.62
CA GLU A 220 3.37 -0.90 -20.04
C GLU A 220 3.40 0.60 -20.34
N VAL A 221 2.96 1.45 -19.41
CA VAL A 221 2.81 2.91 -19.65
C VAL A 221 4.05 3.68 -19.19
N LEU A 222 4.67 3.25 -18.09
CA LEU A 222 5.90 3.76 -17.45
C LEU A 222 5.80 5.18 -16.86
N LYS A 223 5.15 6.11 -17.56
CA LYS A 223 5.00 7.53 -17.16
C LYS A 223 3.57 8.01 -17.31
N VAL A 224 3.04 8.66 -16.26
CA VAL A 224 1.66 9.17 -16.21
C VAL A 224 1.30 10.07 -17.40
N ARG A 225 2.24 10.90 -17.87
CA ARG A 225 2.04 11.77 -19.05
C ARG A 225 1.76 10.99 -20.35
N ASN A 226 2.15 9.71 -20.41
CA ASN A 226 1.92 8.85 -21.57
C ASN A 226 0.55 8.14 -21.51
N PHE A 227 -0.19 8.24 -20.40
CA PHE A 227 -1.40 7.48 -20.16
C PHE A 227 -2.42 7.62 -21.29
N ASN A 228 -2.84 8.85 -21.62
CA ASN A 228 -3.85 9.07 -22.66
C ASN A 228 -3.38 8.55 -24.03
N LYS A 229 -2.12 8.80 -24.40
CA LYS A 229 -1.57 8.32 -25.68
C LYS A 229 -1.63 6.79 -25.75
N HIS A 230 -1.21 6.11 -24.68
CA HIS A 230 -1.24 4.64 -24.61
C HIS A 230 -2.67 4.11 -24.73
N PHE A 231 -3.59 4.62 -23.92
CA PHE A 231 -4.97 4.13 -23.89
C PHE A 231 -5.77 4.47 -25.16
N LEU A 232 -5.46 5.57 -25.85
CA LEU A 232 -6.04 5.88 -27.16
C LEU A 232 -5.56 4.92 -28.26
N SER A 233 -4.33 4.42 -28.17
CA SER A 233 -3.81 3.41 -29.11
C SER A 233 -4.29 1.99 -28.83
N MET A 234 -4.97 1.75 -27.70
CA MET A 234 -5.56 0.46 -27.39
C MET A 234 -6.93 0.33 -28.05
N GLU A 235 -7.04 -0.56 -29.03
CA GLU A 235 -8.33 -0.98 -29.57
C GLU A 235 -9.08 -1.84 -28.54
N PHE A 236 -10.32 -1.46 -28.19
CA PHE A 236 -11.20 -2.13 -27.22
C PHE A 236 -12.65 -2.19 -27.68
#